data_AF-A0A936BDY4-F1
#
_entry.id   AF-A0A936BDY4-F1
#
_cell.length_a   1.000
_cell.length_b   1.000
_cell.length_c   1.000
_cell.angle_alpha   90.00
_cell.angle_beta   90.00
_cell.angle_gamma   90.00
#
_symmetry.space_group_name_H-M   'P 1'
#
loop_
_entity.id
_entity.type
_entity.pdbx_description
1 polymer ?
#
loop_
_entity_poly.entity_id
_entity_poly.type
_entity_poly.pdbx_seq_one_letter_code
_entity_poly.pdbx_strand_id
1 'polypeptide(L)' 'MFFDPFLVVLDDEITAAEERHTVIGLTTHCAFCMVYAWRGEAIRLISARIATSHERKIYEHDTA' A
#
# COMPACT_ATOMS: atom_id res chain seq x y z
N MET A 1 -1.95 -4.10 14.17
CA MET A 1 -0.92 -3.12 13.79
C MET A 1 -0.16 -3.73 12.61
N PHE A 2 -0.18 -3.06 11.45
CA PHE A 2 0.51 -3.53 10.24
C PHE A 2 2.00 -3.26 10.43
N PHE A 3 2.75 -4.31 10.80
CA PHE A 3 4.19 -4.25 11.01
C PHE A 3 4.90 -4.98 9.87
N ASP A 4 4.67 -4.52 8.65
CA ASP A 4 5.55 -4.93 7.58
C ASP A 4 6.75 -3.97 7.54
N PRO A 5 7.95 -4.39 7.99
CA PRO A 5 9.14 -3.54 7.93
C PRO A 5 9.58 -3.28 6.48
N PHE A 6 9.02 -4.01 5.53
CA PHE A 6 9.33 -3.94 4.12
C PHE A 6 8.19 -3.34 3.28
N LEU A 7 7.33 -2.53 3.89
CA LEU A 7 6.25 -1.85 3.17
C LEU A 7 6.83 -1.12 1.94
N VAL A 8 6.38 -1.50 0.75
CA VAL A 8 6.78 -0.87 -0.52
C VAL A 8 5.78 0.21 -0.88
N VAL A 9 6.26 1.44 -1.04
CA VAL A 9 5.47 2.55 -1.58
C VAL A 9 5.62 2.51 -3.10
N LEU A 10 4.50 2.37 -3.82
CA LEU A 10 4.53 2.31 -5.28
C LEU A 10 4.59 3.69 -5.89
N ASP A 11 3.50 4.44 -5.77
CA ASP A 11 3.33 5.77 -6.33
C ASP A 11 2.18 6.50 -5.63
N ASP A 12 2.33 7.81 -5.57
CA ASP A 12 1.32 8.72 -5.05
C ASP A 12 0.48 9.30 -6.20
N GLU A 13 -0.83 9.15 -6.11
CA GLU A 13 -1.78 9.75 -7.05
C GLU A 13 -2.35 11.03 -6.43
N ILE A 14 -1.95 12.19 -6.98
CA ILE A 14 -2.55 13.48 -6.60
C ILE A 14 -3.82 13.67 -7.43
N THR A 15 -4.98 13.58 -6.77
CA THR A 15 -6.27 13.92 -7.37
C THR A 15 -6.68 15.33 -6.99
N ALA A 16 -7.64 15.92 -7.71
CA ALA A 16 -8.17 17.25 -7.38
C ALA A 16 -8.82 17.35 -5.97
N ALA A 17 -9.08 16.21 -5.32
CA ALA A 17 -9.74 16.14 -4.01
C ALA A 17 -8.81 15.72 -2.85
N GLU A 18 -7.88 14.80 -3.09
CA GLU A 18 -6.94 14.30 -2.07
C GLU A 18 -5.70 13.65 -2.71
N GLU A 19 -4.60 13.70 -1.97
CA GLU A 19 -3.36 12.95 -2.23
C GLU A 19 -3.55 11.50 -1.76
N ARG A 20 -3.35 10.56 -2.67
CA ARG A 20 -3.53 9.14 -2.41
C ARG A 20 -2.20 8.44 -2.47
N HIS A 21 -1.91 7.66 -1.43
CA HIS A 21 -0.72 6.85 -1.32
C HIS A 21 -1.07 5.40 -1.59
N THR A 22 -0.31 4.75 -2.46
CA THR A 22 -0.44 3.32 -2.73
C THR A 22 0.74 2.56 -2.14
N VAL A 23 0.44 1.58 -1.28
CA VAL A 23 1.44 0.75 -0.62
C VAL A 23 1.14 -0.73 -0.80
N ILE A 24 2.19 -1.53 -0.98
CA ILE A 24 2.13 -2.97 -0.88
C ILE A 24 2.80 -3.39 0.41
N GLY A 25 2.14 -4.26 1.16
CA GLY A 25 2.76 -4.91 2.30
C GLY A 25 2.40 -6.39 2.37
N LEU A 26 2.99 -7.05 3.36
CA LEU A 26 2.80 -8.45 3.66
C LEU A 26 2.06 -8.61 4.99
N THR A 27 1.09 -9.51 4.99
CA THR A 27 0.50 -10.07 6.22
C THR A 27 1.06 -11.46 6.49
N THR A 28 0.66 -12.09 7.59
CA THR A 28 1.01 -13.47 7.89
C THR A 28 0.60 -14.49 6.81
N HIS A 29 -0.33 -14.14 5.91
CA HIS A 29 -0.91 -15.09 4.95
C HIS A 29 -0.79 -14.64 3.48
N CYS A 30 -0.75 -13.35 3.20
CA CYS A 30 -0.72 -12.84 1.84
C CYS A 30 -0.14 -11.42 1.74
N ALA A 31 0.32 -11.05 0.54
CA ALA A 31 0.61 -9.67 0.17
C ALA A 31 -0.69 -8.91 -0.13
N PHE A 32 -0.77 -7.67 0.30
CA PHE A 32 -1.91 -6.78 0.10
C PHE A 32 -1.47 -5.47 -0.54
N CYS A 33 -2.33 -4.89 -1.36
CA CYS A 33 -2.19 -3.55 -1.91
C CYS A 33 -3.24 -2.65 -1.25
N MET A 34 -2.79 -1.51 -0.73
CA MET A 34 -3.59 -0.55 0.01
C MET A 34 -3.48 0.83 -0.63
N VAL A 35 -4.61 1.50 -0.78
CA VAL A 35 -4.68 2.91 -1.17
C VAL A 35 -5.27 3.68 0.00
N TYR A 36 -4.57 4.71 0.46
CA TYR A 36 -5.04 5.55 1.57
C TYR A 36 -4.75 7.03 1.31
N ALA A 37 -5.39 7.91 2.07
CA ALA A 37 -5.11 9.33 2.08
C ALA A 37 -5.03 9.85 3.51
N TRP A 38 -4.22 10.89 3.72
CA TRP A 38 -4.16 11.60 4.99
C TRP A 38 -5.34 12.57 5.15
N ARG A 39 -5.91 12.62 6.36
CA ARG A 39 -6.97 13.56 6.78
C ARG A 39 -6.59 14.13 8.14
N GLY A 40 -5.70 15.12 8.12
CA GLY A 40 -5.06 15.60 9.35
C GLY A 40 -4.25 14.48 9.99
N GLU A 41 -4.55 14.15 11.23
CA GLU A 41 -3.89 13.07 11.99
C GLU A 41 -4.49 11.67 11.75
N ALA A 42 -5.49 11.56 10.86
CA ALA A 42 -6.16 10.30 10.58
C ALA A 42 -5.81 9.76 9.18
N ILE A 43 -5.74 8.44 9.06
CA ILE A 43 -5.63 7.75 7.78
C ILE A 43 -7.02 7.35 7.32
N ARG A 44 -7.41 7.80 6.11
CA ARG A 44 -8.61 7.31 5.43
C ARG A 44 -8.19 6.18 4.49
N LEU A 45 -8.67 4.97 4.78
CA LEU A 45 -8.52 3.84 3.89
C LEU A 45 -9.47 4.00 2.69
N ILE A 46 -8.92 4.03 1.47
CA ILE A 46 -9.69 4.14 0.23
C ILE A 46 -9.92 2.75 -0.37
N SER A 47 -8.89 1.90 -0.37
CA SER A 47 -8.96 0.53 -0.86
C SER A 47 -7.97 -0.36 -0.12
N ALA A 48 -8.37 -1.60 0.16
CA ALA A 48 -7.48 -2.66 0.62
C ALA A 48 -7.88 -3.96 -0.07
N ARG A 49 -6.93 -4.59 -0.75
CA ARG A 49 -7.17 -5.85 -1.46
C ARG A 49 -5.93 -6.72 -1.45
N ILE A 50 -6.11 -8.00 -1.78
CA ILE A 50 -4.99 -8.90 -2.06
C ILE A 50 -4.21 -8.33 -3.25
N ALA A 51 -2.88 -8.33 -3.12
CA ALA A 51 -1.99 -7.91 -4.19
C ALA A 51 -2.12 -8.86 -5.38
N THR A 52 -2.14 -8.31 -6.58
CA THR A 52 -2.07 -9.10 -7.81
C THR A 52 -0.72 -9.79 -7.93
N SER A 53 -0.62 -10.80 -8.80
CA SER A 53 0.66 -11.47 -9.06
C SER A 53 1.76 -10.53 -9.57
N HIS A 54 1.40 -9.41 -10.21
CA HIS A 54 2.37 -8.41 -10.65
C HIS A 54 2.87 -7.55 -9.48
N GLU A 55 1.95 -6.98 -8.68
CA GLU A 55 2.27 -6.20 -7.49
C GLU A 55 3.09 -7.02 -6.48
N ARG A 56 2.74 -8.30 -6.29
CA ARG A 56 3.49 -9.19 -5.42
C ARG A 56 4.96 -9.33 -5.85
N LYS A 57 5.22 -9.42 -7.16
CA LYS A 57 6.60 -9.49 -7.68
C LYS A 57 7.36 -8.20 -7.43
N ILE A 58 6.70 -7.03 -7.51
CA ILE A 58 7.32 -5.74 -7.19
C ILE A 58 7.78 -5.76 -5.73
N TYR A 59 6.88 -6.12 -4.83
CA TYR A 59 7.20 -6.23 -3.40
C TYR A 59 8.36 -7.19 -3.12
N GLU A 60 8.35 -8.39 -3.73
CA GLU A 60 9.40 -9.40 -3.57
C GLU A 60 10.75 -9.00 -4.18
N HIS A 61 10.77 -8.11 -5.18
CA HIS A 61 12.01 -7.68 -5.84
C HIS A 61 12.62 -6.43 -5.20
N ASP A 62 11.82 -5.54 -4.61
CA ASP A 62 12.33 -4.43 -3.80
C ASP A 62 12.89 -4.89 -2.45
N THR A 63 12.51 -6.08 -2.00
CA THR A 63 12.99 -6.70 -0.76
C THR A 63 14.15 -7.69 -0.93
N ALA A 64 14.57 -7.97 -2.16
CA ALA A 64 15.65 -8.91 -2.49
C ALA A 64 17.02 -8.22 -2.57
#